data_AF-A0A0F4PGP1-F1
#
_entry.id   AF-A0A0F4PGP1-F1
#
_cell.length_a   1.000
_cell.length_b   1.000
_cell.length_c   1.000
_cell.angle_alpha   90.00
_cell.angle_beta   90.00
_cell.angle_gamma   90.00
#
_symmetry.space_group_name_H-M   'P 1'
#
loop_
_entity.id
_entity.type
_entity.pdbx_description
1 polymer ?
#
loop_
_entity_poly.entity_id
_entity_poly.type
_entity_poly.pdbx_seq_one_letter_code
_entity_poly.pdbx_strand_id
1 'polypeptide(L)'
;MKQLITFICMVFTFSCTEALSNDDKPYVSLDVIEMSVERVNDNLFRWLKFHPDSEFPCLRLEILEAGSNALIKRKNICNVYDEALKVTHDFKKLSFVDIYNLSTDMQTLKFDLELSLLSQNVVNMSCFIKIENTDFSPLNCHRLE
;
A
#
# COMPACT_ATOMS: atom_id res chain seq x y z
N MET A 1 38.08 4.11 53.68
CA MET A 1 39.00 3.67 52.61
C MET A 1 38.21 2.79 51.65
N LYS A 2 38.13 3.17 50.36
CA LYS A 2 37.64 2.41 49.19
C LYS A 2 36.13 2.10 49.14
N GLN A 3 35.39 2.90 48.38
CA GLN A 3 34.97 2.71 46.97
C GLN A 3 33.64 1.94 46.89
N LEU A 4 32.51 2.62 46.69
CA LEU A 4 31.99 3.09 45.38
C LEU A 4 31.50 1.92 44.52
N ILE A 5 30.23 1.53 44.70
CA ILE A 5 29.45 0.90 43.63
C ILE A 5 28.13 1.64 43.56
N THR A 6 28.16 2.67 42.73
CA THR A 6 27.03 3.45 42.26
C THR A 6 26.02 2.49 41.63
N PHE A 7 24.90 2.26 42.30
CA PHE A 7 23.75 1.57 41.73
C PHE A 7 23.11 2.54 40.73
N ILE A 8 23.69 2.63 39.53
CA ILE A 8 23.12 3.36 38.42
C ILE A 8 21.88 2.57 38.01
N CYS A 9 20.71 3.07 38.43
CA CYS A 9 19.44 2.76 37.79
C CYS A 9 19.61 3.12 36.31
N MET A 10 20.03 2.14 35.52
CA MET A 10 20.01 2.18 34.07
C MET A 10 18.53 2.17 33.70
N VAL A 11 17.94 3.36 33.68
CA VAL A 11 16.67 3.64 33.04
C VAL A 11 16.91 3.31 31.58
N PHE A 12 16.65 2.06 31.20
CA PHE A 12 16.37 1.68 29.83
C PHE A 12 15.10 2.44 29.45
N THR A 13 15.24 3.72 29.09
CA THR A 13 14.26 4.39 28.25
C THR A 13 14.34 3.67 26.92
N PHE A 14 13.53 2.62 26.80
CA PHE A 14 13.16 2.03 25.54
C PHE A 14 12.52 3.17 24.75
N SER A 15 13.33 3.91 24.00
CA SER A 15 12.84 4.82 22.98
C SER A 15 12.18 3.93 21.95
N CYS A 16 10.89 3.66 22.14
CA CYS A 16 10.00 3.42 21.02
C CYS A 16 10.19 4.63 20.11
N THR A 17 11.09 4.52 19.14
CA THR A 17 10.94 5.28 17.92
C THR A 17 9.59 4.87 17.39
N GLU A 18 8.58 5.71 17.60
CA GLU A 18 7.36 5.66 16.81
C GLU A 18 7.85 5.61 15.36
N ALA A 19 7.71 4.44 14.74
CA ALA A 19 7.93 4.31 13.32
C ALA A 19 6.88 5.24 12.70
N LEU A 20 7.31 6.45 12.34
CA LEU A 20 6.48 7.40 11.61
C LEU A 20 5.94 6.64 10.42
N SER A 21 4.63 6.37 10.45
CA SER A 21 3.95 5.68 9.35
C SER A 21 4.35 6.38 8.06
N ASN A 22 4.66 5.60 7.04
CA ASN A 22 4.93 6.13 5.70
C ASN A 22 3.66 6.77 5.06
N ASP A 23 2.57 6.83 5.83
CA ASP A 23 1.30 7.46 5.47
C ASP A 23 1.32 8.99 5.47
N ASP A 24 2.34 9.67 6.03
CA ASP A 24 2.36 11.14 6.10
C ASP A 24 3.51 11.80 5.32
N LYS A 25 4.38 11.01 4.68
CA LYS A 25 5.56 11.58 4.03
C LYS A 25 5.23 12.09 2.61
N PRO A 26 5.61 13.33 2.26
CA PRO A 26 5.30 13.93 0.95
C PRO A 26 6.23 13.45 -0.17
N TYR A 27 7.32 12.75 0.17
CA TYR A 27 8.29 12.22 -0.79
C TYR A 27 7.95 10.79 -1.20
N VAL A 28 8.25 10.44 -2.45
CA VAL A 28 8.10 9.07 -2.99
C VAL A 28 9.21 8.20 -2.35
N SER A 29 8.83 7.08 -1.72
CA SER A 29 9.81 6.16 -1.10
C SER A 29 10.74 5.55 -2.14
N LEU A 30 11.95 5.19 -1.74
CA LEU A 30 12.86 4.37 -2.57
C LEU A 30 12.31 2.96 -2.80
N ASP A 31 11.36 2.53 -1.97
CA ASP A 31 10.67 1.25 -2.13
C ASP A 31 9.64 1.27 -3.27
N VAL A 32 9.34 2.43 -3.85
CA VAL A 32 8.43 2.52 -5.00
C VAL A 32 9.18 2.09 -6.25
N ILE A 33 8.69 1.03 -6.89
CA ILE A 33 9.29 0.44 -8.09
C ILE A 33 8.61 0.90 -9.38
N GLU A 34 7.37 1.35 -9.29
CA GLU A 34 6.61 1.83 -10.43
C GLU A 34 5.61 2.90 -9.98
N MET A 35 5.41 3.92 -10.82
CA MET A 35 4.42 4.95 -10.58
C MET A 35 3.93 5.55 -11.90
N SER A 36 2.68 6.01 -11.90
CA SER A 36 2.14 6.83 -12.99
C SER A 36 1.25 7.93 -12.43
N VAL A 37 1.08 8.98 -13.23
CA VAL A 37 0.17 10.09 -12.96
C VAL A 37 -0.62 10.36 -14.23
N GLU A 38 -1.94 10.40 -14.10
CA GLU A 38 -2.86 10.63 -15.20
C GLU A 38 -3.91 11.67 -14.80
N ARG A 39 -4.43 12.40 -15.79
CA ARG A 39 -5.52 13.34 -15.54
C ARG A 39 -6.85 12.60 -15.57
N VAL A 40 -7.61 12.70 -14.49
CA VAL A 40 -8.93 12.07 -14.36
C VAL A 40 -9.90 13.13 -13.83
N ASN A 41 -10.91 13.47 -14.64
CA ASN A 41 -11.77 14.63 -14.39
C ASN A 41 -10.94 15.93 -14.26
N ASP A 42 -11.24 16.73 -13.23
CA ASP A 42 -10.55 17.97 -12.92
C ASP A 42 -9.29 17.77 -12.06
N ASN A 43 -8.98 16.53 -11.69
CA ASN A 43 -7.90 16.18 -10.76
C ASN A 43 -6.79 15.34 -11.44
N LEU A 44 -5.69 15.18 -10.71
CA LEU A 44 -4.63 14.24 -11.06
C LEU A 44 -4.80 12.97 -10.23
N PHE A 45 -4.80 11.83 -10.91
CA PHE A 45 -4.75 10.54 -10.28
C PHE A 45 -3.33 10.01 -10.34
N ARG A 46 -2.77 9.65 -9.18
CA ARG A 46 -1.44 9.05 -9.06
C ARG A 46 -1.56 7.68 -8.41
N TRP A 47 -0.89 6.69 -8.98
CA TRP A 47 -0.69 5.41 -8.32
C TRP A 47 0.79 5.10 -8.17
N LEU A 48 1.15 4.42 -7.08
CA LEU A 48 2.50 4.00 -6.75
C LEU A 48 2.50 2.54 -6.31
N LYS A 49 3.27 1.70 -7.00
CA LYS A 49 3.52 0.30 -6.67
C LYS A 49 4.79 0.20 -5.83
N PHE A 50 4.66 -0.30 -4.61
CA PHE A 50 5.79 -0.57 -3.73
C PHE A 50 6.37 -1.97 -4.00
N HIS A 51 7.66 -2.14 -3.73
CA HIS A 51 8.34 -3.42 -3.84
C HIS A 51 7.69 -4.45 -2.90
N PRO A 52 7.42 -5.69 -3.36
CA PRO A 52 6.82 -6.75 -2.54
C PRO A 52 7.57 -7.07 -1.25
N ASP A 53 8.90 -6.99 -1.28
CA ASP A 53 9.76 -7.23 -0.10
C ASP A 53 9.94 -6.01 0.82
N SER A 54 9.28 -4.88 0.53
CA SER A 54 9.39 -3.68 1.38
C SER A 54 8.57 -3.84 2.67
N GLU A 55 8.82 -2.98 3.67
CA GLU A 55 8.00 -2.91 4.89
C GLU A 55 6.54 -2.49 4.61
N PHE A 56 6.26 -2.01 3.40
CA PHE A 56 4.99 -1.48 2.94
C PHE A 56 4.63 -2.01 1.52
N PRO A 57 4.34 -3.30 1.34
CA PRO A 57 4.15 -3.92 0.03
C PRO A 57 2.74 -3.68 -0.51
N CYS A 58 2.36 -2.41 -0.69
CA CYS A 58 1.02 -1.98 -1.05
C CYS A 58 0.96 -1.29 -2.41
N LEU A 59 -0.24 -1.21 -2.98
CA LEU A 59 -0.54 -0.23 -4.04
C LEU A 59 -1.11 1.03 -3.39
N ARG A 60 -0.46 2.18 -3.58
CA ARG A 60 -0.95 3.47 -3.08
C ARG A 60 -1.64 4.22 -4.21
N LEU A 61 -2.85 4.68 -3.94
CA LEU A 61 -3.68 5.48 -4.83
C LEU A 61 -3.87 6.88 -4.24
N GLU A 62 -3.75 7.90 -5.08
CA GLU A 62 -3.85 9.29 -4.67
C GLU A 62 -4.64 10.10 -5.68
N ILE A 63 -5.50 10.99 -5.17
CA ILE A 63 -6.13 12.06 -5.93
C ILE A 63 -5.46 13.34 -5.48
N LEU A 64 -4.96 14.12 -6.43
CA LEU A 64 -4.31 15.40 -6.22
C LEU A 64 -5.07 16.49 -6.97
N GLU A 65 -5.13 17.69 -6.39
CA GLU A 65 -5.67 18.86 -7.09
C GLU A 65 -4.80 19.21 -8.30
N ALA A 66 -5.41 19.41 -9.46
CA ALA A 66 -4.68 19.80 -10.66
C ALA A 66 -4.12 21.23 -10.51
N GLY A 67 -2.82 21.38 -10.72
CA GLY A 67 -2.11 22.67 -10.69
C GLY A 67 -1.34 22.92 -9.39
N SER A 68 -1.90 22.60 -8.23
CA SER A 68 -1.21 22.72 -6.95
C SER A 68 -0.50 21.42 -6.53
N ASN A 69 -0.92 20.27 -7.06
CA ASN A 69 -0.53 18.93 -6.63
C ASN A 69 -0.84 18.65 -5.14
N ALA A 70 -1.76 19.41 -4.53
CA ALA A 70 -2.19 19.19 -3.16
C ALA A 70 -2.91 17.84 -3.05
N LEU A 71 -2.57 17.05 -2.02
CA LEU A 71 -3.22 15.77 -1.77
C LEU A 71 -4.67 15.97 -1.34
N ILE A 72 -5.61 15.47 -2.14
CA ILE A 72 -7.04 15.46 -1.83
C ILE A 72 -7.39 14.18 -1.05
N LYS A 73 -7.00 13.02 -1.59
CA LYS A 73 -7.31 11.71 -1.01
C LYS A 73 -6.17 10.74 -1.23
N ARG A 74 -5.92 9.89 -0.24
CA ARG A 74 -5.00 8.75 -0.31
C ARG A 74 -5.73 7.47 0.09
N LYS A 75 -5.46 6.37 -0.62
CA LYS A 75 -5.90 5.02 -0.28
C LYS A 75 -4.77 4.04 -0.50
N ASN A 76 -4.46 3.24 0.50
CA ASN A 76 -3.49 2.17 0.39
C ASN A 76 -4.23 0.83 0.26
N ILE A 77 -3.88 0.04 -0.74
CA ILE A 77 -4.35 -1.32 -0.94
C ILE A 77 -3.22 -2.24 -0.51
N CYS A 78 -3.33 -2.75 0.72
CA CYS A 78 -2.33 -3.63 1.36
C CYS A 78 -2.90 -5.03 1.62
N ASN A 79 -4.14 -5.26 1.25
CA ASN A 79 -4.83 -6.52 1.42
C ASN A 79 -5.96 -6.63 0.38
N VAL A 80 -6.43 -7.85 0.17
CA VAL A 80 -7.58 -8.13 -0.69
C VAL A 80 -8.47 -9.15 -0.03
N TYR A 81 -9.79 -8.97 -0.17
CA TYR A 81 -10.77 -9.93 0.29
C TYR A 81 -11.07 -10.95 -0.80
N ASP A 82 -10.95 -12.22 -0.44
CA ASP A 82 -11.24 -13.35 -1.30
C ASP A 82 -12.64 -13.88 -1.03
N GLU A 83 -13.56 -13.61 -1.95
CA GLU A 83 -14.95 -14.02 -1.81
C GLU A 83 -15.16 -15.54 -1.86
N ALA A 84 -14.29 -16.28 -2.54
CA ALA A 84 -14.43 -17.73 -2.68
C ALA A 84 -14.02 -18.46 -1.40
N LEU A 85 -12.93 -18.02 -0.76
CA LEU A 85 -12.47 -18.57 0.51
C LEU A 85 -13.06 -17.88 1.74
N LYS A 86 -13.71 -16.72 1.56
CA LYS A 86 -14.21 -15.86 2.64
C LYS A 86 -13.10 -15.43 3.60
N VAL A 87 -11.93 -15.07 3.06
CA VAL A 87 -10.76 -14.64 3.85
C VAL A 87 -10.17 -13.35 3.30
N THR A 88 -9.52 -12.56 4.15
CA THR A 88 -8.70 -11.43 3.71
C THR A 88 -7.24 -11.84 3.63
N HIS A 89 -6.62 -11.66 2.47
CA HIS A 89 -5.18 -11.87 2.27
C HIS A 89 -4.45 -10.56 2.53
N ASP A 90 -3.67 -10.53 3.63
CA ASP A 90 -2.77 -9.44 3.99
C ASP A 90 -1.45 -9.60 3.23
N PHE A 91 -1.08 -8.61 2.41
CA PHE A 91 0.08 -8.70 1.53
C PHE A 91 1.39 -8.94 2.29
N LYS A 92 1.50 -8.41 3.52
CA LYS A 92 2.70 -8.61 4.36
C LYS A 92 2.85 -10.04 4.89
N LYS A 93 1.78 -10.83 4.85
CA LYS A 93 1.76 -12.23 5.33
C LYS A 93 1.89 -13.26 4.20
N LEU A 94 1.91 -12.80 2.96
CA LEU A 94 2.07 -13.67 1.79
C LEU A 94 3.54 -14.04 1.60
N SER A 95 3.80 -15.21 1.02
CA SER A 95 5.16 -15.56 0.58
C SER A 95 5.56 -14.84 -0.69
N PHE A 96 4.58 -14.41 -1.49
CA PHE A 96 4.78 -13.58 -2.67
C PHE A 96 3.50 -12.80 -2.98
N VAL A 97 3.66 -11.57 -3.44
CA VAL A 97 2.61 -10.73 -4.01
C VAL A 97 3.18 -9.98 -5.20
N ASP A 98 2.47 -10.00 -6.32
CA ASP A 98 2.74 -9.09 -7.43
C ASP A 98 1.46 -8.39 -7.88
N ILE A 99 1.64 -7.15 -8.34
CA ILE A 99 0.58 -6.27 -8.83
C ILE A 99 0.98 -5.88 -10.26
N TYR A 100 0.23 -6.31 -11.27
CA TYR A 100 0.61 -6.12 -12.67
C TYR A 100 -0.58 -5.68 -13.53
N ASN A 101 -0.33 -5.41 -14.81
CA ASN A 101 -1.33 -4.91 -15.76
C ASN A 101 -2.06 -3.63 -15.29
N LEU A 102 -1.39 -2.76 -14.52
CA LEU A 102 -1.96 -1.51 -14.06
C LEU A 102 -2.33 -0.63 -15.26
N SER A 103 -3.60 -0.26 -15.35
CA SER A 103 -4.11 0.60 -16.41
C SER A 103 -5.31 1.40 -15.94
N THR A 104 -5.41 2.63 -16.41
CA THR A 104 -6.55 3.51 -16.14
C THR A 104 -7.42 3.61 -17.38
N ASP A 105 -8.72 3.36 -17.24
CA ASP A 105 -9.70 3.42 -18.33
C ASP A 105 -11.01 4.02 -17.80
N MET A 106 -11.49 5.10 -18.44
CA MET A 106 -12.74 5.79 -18.08
C MET A 106 -12.92 5.98 -16.56
N GLN A 107 -11.93 6.56 -15.88
CA GLN A 107 -11.95 6.81 -14.42
C GLN A 107 -11.97 5.53 -13.56
N THR A 108 -11.54 4.40 -14.11
CA THR A 108 -11.40 3.14 -13.37
C THR A 108 -9.96 2.68 -13.48
N LEU A 109 -9.30 2.50 -12.34
CA LEU A 109 -8.02 1.81 -12.30
C LEU A 109 -8.30 0.30 -12.28
N LYS A 110 -7.68 -0.43 -13.20
CA LYS A 110 -7.69 -1.88 -13.32
C LYS A 110 -6.28 -2.41 -13.09
N PHE A 111 -6.16 -3.54 -12.42
CA PHE A 111 -4.90 -4.23 -12.18
C PHE A 111 -5.16 -5.67 -11.80
N ASP A 112 -4.17 -6.53 -11.99
CA ASP A 112 -4.21 -7.92 -11.56
C ASP A 112 -3.28 -8.15 -10.37
N LEU A 113 -3.63 -9.12 -9.54
CA LEU A 113 -2.86 -9.59 -8.39
C LEU A 113 -2.48 -11.05 -8.59
N GLU A 114 -1.22 -11.37 -8.35
CA GLU A 114 -0.76 -12.75 -8.15
C GLU A 114 -0.34 -12.91 -6.69
N LEU A 115 -1.00 -13.83 -5.97
CA LEU A 115 -0.81 -14.04 -4.55
C LEU A 115 -0.33 -15.46 -4.30
N SER A 116 0.85 -15.63 -3.71
CA SER A 116 1.30 -16.95 -3.25
C SER A 116 1.00 -17.11 -1.77
N LEU A 117 0.17 -18.11 -1.47
CA LEU A 117 -0.11 -18.53 -0.10
C LEU A 117 1.00 -19.45 0.40
N LEU A 118 1.27 -19.43 1.71
CA LEU A 118 2.29 -20.26 2.39
C LEU A 118 2.19 -21.78 2.05
N SER A 119 1.05 -22.24 1.51
CA SER A 119 0.78 -23.62 1.12
C SER A 119 0.95 -23.92 -0.39
N GLN A 120 1.72 -23.12 -1.13
CA GLN A 120 2.00 -23.27 -2.58
C GLN A 120 0.82 -23.07 -3.55
N ASN A 121 -0.33 -22.58 -3.06
CA ASN A 121 -1.42 -22.19 -3.95
C ASN A 121 -1.19 -20.75 -4.41
N VAL A 122 -1.11 -20.57 -5.73
CA VAL A 122 -1.14 -19.25 -6.37
C VAL A 122 -2.59 -18.88 -6.62
N VAL A 123 -2.98 -17.68 -6.20
CA VAL A 123 -4.30 -17.11 -6.44
C VAL A 123 -4.11 -15.87 -7.30
N ASN A 124 -4.71 -15.91 -8.49
CA ASN A 124 -4.75 -14.76 -9.37
C ASN A 124 -6.10 -14.05 -9.23
N MET A 125 -6.07 -12.72 -9.12
CA MET A 125 -7.27 -11.90 -9.01
C MET A 125 -7.20 -10.73 -9.97
N SER A 126 -8.32 -10.42 -10.62
CA SER A 126 -8.48 -9.16 -11.35
C SER A 126 -9.25 -8.17 -10.50
N CYS A 127 -8.68 -6.99 -10.33
CA CYS A 127 -9.15 -5.96 -9.45
C CYS A 127 -9.46 -4.67 -10.21
N PHE A 128 -10.47 -3.96 -9.72
CA PHE A 128 -10.80 -2.64 -10.21
C PHE A 128 -11.30 -1.73 -9.10
N ILE A 129 -11.04 -0.43 -9.28
CA ILE A 129 -11.50 0.62 -8.38
C ILE A 129 -11.85 1.85 -9.19
N LYS A 130 -13.03 2.41 -8.94
CA LYS A 130 -13.45 3.66 -9.59
C LYS A 130 -12.84 4.84 -8.86
N ILE A 131 -12.36 5.78 -9.66
CA ILE A 131 -11.81 7.07 -9.26
C ILE A 131 -12.96 8.06 -9.37
N GLU A 132 -13.52 8.44 -8.24
CA GLU A 132 -14.52 9.50 -8.17
C GLU A 132 -13.81 10.85 -8.11
N ASN A 133 -14.55 11.97 -8.04
CA ASN A 133 -13.92 13.28 -8.12
C ASN A 133 -12.92 13.52 -6.96
N THR A 134 -13.31 13.19 -5.73
CA THR A 134 -12.47 13.40 -4.53
C THR A 134 -12.38 12.16 -3.64
N ASP A 135 -12.85 11.00 -4.11
CA ASP A 135 -12.81 9.75 -3.37
C ASP A 135 -12.62 8.54 -4.28
N PHE A 136 -12.49 7.36 -3.68
CA PHE A 136 -12.41 6.08 -4.38
C PHE A 136 -13.57 5.18 -3.99
N SER A 137 -14.09 4.42 -4.96
CA SER A 137 -15.04 3.37 -4.65
C SER A 137 -14.41 2.28 -3.75
N PRO A 138 -15.23 1.38 -3.17
CA PRO A 138 -14.71 0.12 -2.66
C PRO A 138 -13.88 -0.60 -3.72
N LEU A 139 -12.81 -1.28 -3.27
CA LEU A 139 -12.01 -2.14 -4.12
C LEU A 139 -12.85 -3.38 -4.44
N ASN A 140 -12.94 -3.75 -5.71
CA ASN A 140 -13.60 -4.98 -6.12
C ASN A 140 -12.59 -5.87 -6.83
N CYS A 141 -12.47 -7.12 -6.37
CA CYS A 141 -11.55 -8.10 -6.93
C CYS A 141 -12.26 -9.43 -7.12
N HIS A 142 -11.99 -10.09 -8.24
CA HIS A 142 -12.53 -11.39 -8.57
C HIS A 142 -11.38 -12.34 -8.91
N ARG A 143 -11.48 -13.60 -8.47
CA ARG A 143 -10.51 -14.62 -8.88
C ARG A 143 -10.57 -14.83 -10.39
N LEU A 144 -9.41 -15.01 -11.00
CA LEU A 144 -9.28 -15.48 -12.37
C LEU A 144 -9.29 -17.02 -12.32
N GLU A 145 -10.23 -17.64 -13.04
CA GLU A 145 -10.36 -19.11 -13.16
C GLU A 145 -9.20 -19.74 -13.94
#